data_AF-A0A6J7M4H9-F1
#
_entry.id   AF-A0A6J7M4H9-F1
#
_cell.length_a   1.000
_cell.length_b   1.000
_cell.length_c   1.000
_cell.angle_alpha   90.00
_cell.angle_beta   90.00
_cell.angle_gamma   90.00
#
_symmetry.space_group_name_H-M   'P 1'
#
loop_
_entity.id
_entity.type
_entity.pdbx_description
1 polymer ?
#
loop_
_entity_poly.entity_id
_entity_poly.type
_entity_poly.pdbx_seq_one_letter_code
_entity_poly.pdbx_strand_id
1 'polypeptide(L)'
;MDLVDDCIFAAVDHLVGRSGSLPQDEQAFRELQRRVGADLAGVAATLTKQAGSAMILAARTAGLLDTLTAPKIAASVSDASRQLTALVHPGFVSEAGLVQTQHLARYVSAIEYRLTKLREKPERDLQLMGRIHTIERRYAEVLRLPEAAPARWLLQELRVSLFAQHLGTAEPVSEHRVAAELNRISPPT
;
A
#
# COMPACT_ATOMS: atom_id res chain seq x y z
N MET A 1 5.50 17.83 1.63
CA MET A 1 5.88 17.40 0.27
C MET A 1 4.60 17.36 -0.53
N ASP A 2 4.57 18.01 -1.70
CA ASP A 2 3.42 17.89 -2.59
C ASP A 2 3.49 16.58 -3.40
N LEU A 3 2.41 16.24 -4.12
CA LEU A 3 2.32 14.98 -4.85
C LEU A 3 3.35 14.89 -5.99
N VAL A 4 3.64 16.01 -6.66
CA VAL A 4 4.53 16.02 -7.83
C VAL A 4 5.96 15.77 -7.37
N ASP A 5 6.39 16.46 -6.32
CA ASP A 5 7.67 16.23 -5.67
C ASP A 5 7.81 14.77 -5.23
N ASP A 6 6.80 14.22 -4.54
CA ASP A 6 6.78 12.82 -4.10
C ASP A 6 6.91 11.83 -5.28
N CYS A 7 6.22 12.09 -6.39
CA CYS A 7 6.36 11.28 -7.60
C CYS A 7 7.74 11.38 -8.23
N ILE A 8 8.37 12.56 -8.19
CA ILE A 8 9.73 12.76 -8.71
C ILE A 8 10.74 12.02 -7.83
N PHE A 9 10.64 12.12 -6.50
CA PHE A 9 11.51 11.38 -5.58
C PHE A 9 11.41 9.87 -5.78
N ALA A 10 10.19 9.33 -5.81
CA ALA A 10 9.95 7.92 -6.08
C ALA A 10 10.50 7.47 -7.45
N ALA A 11 10.42 8.34 -8.48
CA ALA A 11 10.97 8.06 -9.79
C ALA A 11 12.51 8.02 -9.78
N VAL A 12 13.15 8.97 -9.10
CA VAL A 12 14.61 8.99 -8.92
C VAL A 12 15.07 7.72 -8.19
N ASP A 13 14.45 7.38 -7.06
CA ASP A 13 14.79 6.18 -6.29
C ASP A 13 14.66 4.90 -7.12
N HIS A 14 13.59 4.80 -7.91
CA HIS A 14 13.39 3.67 -8.81
C HIS A 14 14.50 3.58 -9.89
N LEU A 15 14.83 4.69 -10.54
CA LEU A 15 15.81 4.73 -11.62
C LEU A 15 17.25 4.53 -11.12
N VAL A 16 17.59 5.08 -9.96
CA VAL A 16 18.88 4.86 -9.30
C VAL A 16 18.99 3.40 -8.84
N GLY A 17 17.95 2.84 -8.21
CA GLY A 17 17.94 1.45 -7.76
C GLY A 17 18.13 0.43 -8.88
N ARG A 18 17.67 0.73 -10.10
CA ARG A 18 17.90 -0.09 -11.30
C ARG A 18 19.35 -0.14 -11.77
N SER A 19 20.18 0.81 -11.35
CA SER A 19 21.58 0.89 -11.78
C SER A 19 22.50 -0.08 -11.02
N GLY A 20 21.99 -0.75 -9.98
CA GLY A 20 22.63 -1.88 -9.29
C GLY A 20 23.79 -1.51 -8.35
N SER A 21 24.49 -0.40 -8.59
CA SER A 21 25.54 0.12 -7.70
C SER A 21 25.59 1.64 -7.71
N LEU A 22 26.03 2.22 -6.59
CA LEU A 22 26.22 3.66 -6.47
C LEU A 22 27.53 4.09 -7.16
N PRO A 23 27.55 5.25 -7.83
CA PRO A 23 28.74 5.75 -8.52
C PRO A 23 29.88 5.98 -7.52
N GLN A 24 31.08 5.52 -7.88
CA GLN A 24 32.29 5.62 -7.05
C GLN A 24 33.20 6.78 -7.47
N ASP A 25 32.94 7.39 -8.63
CA ASP A 25 33.69 8.52 -9.17
C ASP A 25 32.77 9.48 -9.95
N GLU A 26 33.33 10.61 -10.37
CA GLU A 26 32.61 11.66 -11.07
C GLU A 26 32.09 11.21 -12.45
N GLN A 27 32.85 10.37 -13.17
CA GLN A 27 32.45 9.89 -14.48
C GLN A 27 31.23 8.96 -14.38
N ALA A 28 31.25 8.04 -13.42
CA ALA A 28 30.13 7.16 -13.10
C ALA A 28 28.90 7.95 -12.65
N PHE A 29 29.09 9.02 -11.86
CA PHE A 29 27.99 9.88 -11.44
C PHE A 29 27.33 10.60 -12.63
N ARG A 30 28.13 11.21 -13.51
CA ARG A 30 27.61 11.88 -14.73
C ARG A 30 26.86 10.92 -15.64
N GLU A 31 27.34 9.67 -15.76
CA GLU A 31 26.67 8.64 -16.53
C GLU A 31 25.32 8.25 -15.93
N LEU A 32 25.27 8.03 -14.60
CA LEU A 32 24.02 7.78 -13.89
C LEU A 32 23.04 8.94 -14.07
N GLN A 33 23.51 10.18 -13.90
CA GLN A 33 22.69 11.38 -14.05
C GLN A 33 22.05 11.46 -15.44
N ARG A 34 22.80 11.20 -16.52
CA ARG A 34 22.25 11.19 -17.88
C ARG A 34 21.16 10.13 -18.07
N ARG A 35 21.39 8.91 -17.56
CA ARG A 35 20.43 7.81 -17.66
C ARG A 35 19.15 8.10 -16.88
N VAL A 36 19.28 8.52 -15.62
CA VAL A 36 18.13 8.91 -14.79
C VAL A 36 17.37 10.05 -15.46
N GLY A 37 18.07 11.09 -15.92
CA GLY A 37 17.46 12.24 -16.59
C GLY A 37 16.68 11.89 -17.86
N ALA A 38 17.10 10.85 -18.60
CA ALA A 38 16.40 10.41 -19.81
C ALA A 38 15.01 9.81 -19.52
N ASP A 39 14.88 9.06 -18.42
CA ASP A 39 13.65 8.32 -18.10
C ASP A 39 12.78 9.01 -17.02
N LEU A 40 13.34 9.97 -16.28
CA LEU A 40 12.71 10.58 -15.10
C LEU A 40 11.30 11.11 -15.40
N ALA A 41 11.14 11.89 -16.47
CA ALA A 41 9.85 12.48 -16.82
C ALA A 41 8.77 11.42 -17.09
N GLY A 42 9.13 10.33 -17.78
CA GLY A 42 8.20 9.25 -18.09
C GLY A 42 7.77 8.45 -16.85
N VAL A 43 8.72 8.14 -15.97
CA VAL A 43 8.44 7.43 -14.71
C VAL A 43 7.62 8.31 -13.76
N ALA A 44 7.99 9.58 -13.59
CA ALA A 44 7.26 10.52 -12.73
C ALA A 44 5.82 10.75 -13.23
N ALA A 45 5.61 10.86 -14.55
CA ALA A 45 4.27 10.98 -15.13
C ALA A 45 3.41 9.73 -14.88
N THR A 46 4.02 8.54 -14.96
CA THR A 46 3.34 7.27 -14.67
C THR A 46 2.90 7.20 -13.21
N LEU A 47 3.81 7.51 -12.28
CA LEU A 47 3.53 7.58 -10.85
C LEU A 47 2.43 8.59 -10.55
N THR A 48 2.52 9.80 -11.12
CA THR A 48 1.52 10.86 -10.93
C THR A 48 0.12 10.40 -11.35
N LYS A 49 0.01 9.72 -12.51
CA LYS A 49 -1.26 9.18 -12.99
C LYS A 49 -1.83 8.11 -12.05
N GLN A 50 -0.98 7.18 -11.59
CA GLN A 50 -1.40 6.10 -10.69
C GLN A 50 -1.81 6.63 -9.31
N ALA A 51 -1.00 7.53 -8.75
CA ALA A 51 -1.24 8.17 -7.47
C ALA A 51 -2.50 9.06 -7.49
N GLY A 52 -2.70 9.84 -8.56
CA GLY A 52 -3.92 10.65 -8.75
C GLY A 52 -5.19 9.80 -8.79
N SER A 53 -5.16 8.65 -9.47
CA SER A 53 -6.27 7.69 -9.48
C SER A 53 -6.59 7.18 -8.07
N ALA A 54 -5.56 6.80 -7.30
CA ALA A 54 -5.73 6.36 -5.91
C ALA A 54 -6.28 7.48 -5.01
N MET A 55 -5.84 8.74 -5.17
CA MET A 55 -6.34 9.87 -4.39
C MET A 55 -7.81 10.20 -4.66
N ILE A 56 -8.24 10.15 -5.91
CA ILE A 56 -9.66 10.37 -6.27
C ILE A 56 -10.54 9.30 -5.61
N LEU A 57 -10.13 8.03 -5.68
CA LEU A 57 -10.83 6.94 -5.01
C LEU A 57 -10.80 7.09 -3.49
N ALA A 58 -9.68 7.56 -2.92
CA ALA A 58 -9.55 7.77 -1.49
C ALA A 58 -10.47 8.88 -1.00
N ALA A 59 -10.58 9.99 -1.71
CA ALA A 59 -11.51 11.07 -1.39
C ALA A 59 -12.97 10.58 -1.41
N ARG A 60 -13.34 9.77 -2.42
CA ARG A 60 -14.68 9.16 -2.51
C ARG A 60 -14.94 8.20 -1.33
N THR A 61 -13.95 7.38 -1.00
CA THR A 61 -14.02 6.40 0.10
C THR A 61 -14.12 7.09 1.46
N ALA A 62 -13.39 8.19 1.66
CA ALA A 62 -13.50 9.04 2.84
C ALA A 62 -14.92 9.61 3.01
N GLY A 63 -15.52 10.13 1.92
CA GLY A 63 -16.91 10.58 1.94
C GLY A 63 -17.89 9.46 2.31
N LEU A 64 -17.66 8.22 1.87
CA LEU A 64 -18.48 7.07 2.28
C LEU A 64 -18.32 6.75 3.78
N LEU A 65 -17.10 6.78 4.31
CA LEU A 65 -16.83 6.58 5.74
C LEU A 65 -17.62 7.54 6.61
N ASP A 66 -17.71 8.82 6.23
CA ASP A 66 -18.43 9.86 6.98
C ASP A 66 -19.94 9.57 7.11
N THR A 67 -20.51 8.79 6.18
CA THR A 67 -21.93 8.39 6.23
C THR A 67 -22.21 7.16 7.11
N LEU A 68 -21.17 6.46 7.57
CA LEU A 68 -21.27 5.19 8.28
C LEU A 68 -21.14 5.41 9.81
N THR A 69 -22.17 5.99 10.42
CA THR A 69 -22.13 6.46 11.82
C THR A 69 -22.72 5.49 12.85
N ALA A 70 -23.28 4.35 12.43
CA ALA A 70 -23.96 3.43 13.34
C ALA A 70 -22.97 2.77 14.34
N PRO A 71 -23.27 2.75 15.66
CA PRO A 71 -22.34 2.21 16.67
C PRO A 71 -21.88 0.78 16.41
N LYS A 72 -22.77 -0.07 15.88
CA LYS A 72 -22.51 -1.48 15.58
C LYS A 72 -21.37 -1.69 14.56
N ILE A 73 -21.10 -0.70 13.70
CA ILE A 73 -20.06 -0.78 12.66
C ILE A 73 -18.85 0.12 12.95
N ALA A 74 -18.85 0.82 14.09
CA ALA A 74 -17.83 1.82 14.41
C ALA A 74 -16.40 1.25 14.39
N ALA A 75 -16.21 0.01 14.87
CA ALA A 75 -14.90 -0.65 14.85
C ALA A 75 -14.41 -0.90 13.41
N SER A 76 -15.29 -1.37 12.53
CA SER A 76 -14.98 -1.62 11.12
C SER A 76 -14.71 -0.33 10.35
N VAL A 77 -15.49 0.72 10.62
CA VAL A 77 -15.28 2.06 10.04
C VAL A 77 -13.93 2.63 10.47
N SER A 78 -13.58 2.52 11.77
CA SER A 78 -12.28 2.95 12.28
C SER A 78 -11.12 2.17 11.63
N ASP A 79 -11.26 0.85 11.48
CA ASP A 79 -10.25 0.02 10.80
C ASP A 79 -10.05 0.42 9.33
N ALA A 80 -11.15 0.58 8.58
CA ALA A 80 -11.12 1.01 7.19
C ALA A 80 -10.53 2.43 7.03
N SER A 81 -10.87 3.35 7.94
CA SER A 81 -10.31 4.70 7.98
C SER A 81 -8.79 4.67 8.21
N ARG A 82 -8.31 3.90 9.20
CA ARG A 82 -6.86 3.73 9.42
C ARG A 82 -6.16 3.14 8.20
N GLN A 83 -6.76 2.14 7.56
CA GLN A 83 -6.20 1.54 6.34
C GLN A 83 -6.12 2.58 5.21
N LEU A 84 -7.16 3.38 5.02
CA LEU A 84 -7.19 4.41 3.99
C LEU A 84 -6.09 5.46 4.19
N THR A 85 -5.95 5.98 5.42
CA THR A 85 -4.90 6.93 5.78
C THR A 85 -3.50 6.35 5.67
N ALA A 86 -3.33 5.05 5.93
CA ALA A 86 -2.04 4.38 5.76
C ALA A 86 -1.65 4.12 4.29
N LEU A 87 -2.62 4.16 3.36
CA LEU A 87 -2.39 3.96 1.93
C LEU A 87 -2.20 5.28 1.18
N VAL A 88 -2.90 6.34 1.61
CA VAL A 88 -2.89 7.65 0.95
C VAL A 88 -2.70 8.73 2.00
N HIS A 89 -1.47 9.23 2.08
CA HIS A 89 -0.98 10.29 2.96
C HIS A 89 0.17 11.05 2.29
N PRO A 90 0.57 12.25 2.73
CA PRO A 90 1.72 12.93 2.14
C PRO A 90 2.99 12.05 2.18
N GLY A 91 3.63 11.81 1.03
CA GLY A 91 4.82 10.95 0.93
C GLY A 91 4.54 9.48 0.55
N PHE A 92 3.27 9.11 0.37
CA PHE A 92 2.88 7.72 0.11
C PHE A 92 3.46 7.14 -1.19
N VAL A 93 3.81 7.96 -2.19
CA VAL A 93 4.32 7.47 -3.47
C VAL A 93 5.77 7.04 -3.33
N SER A 94 6.61 7.82 -2.64
CA SER A 94 7.99 7.41 -2.31
C SER A 94 8.01 6.18 -1.42
N GLU A 95 7.14 6.12 -0.41
CA GLU A 95 7.02 4.92 0.44
C GLU A 95 6.57 3.67 -0.32
N ALA A 96 5.69 3.83 -1.31
CA ALA A 96 5.22 2.73 -2.14
C ALA A 96 6.23 2.31 -3.20
N GLY A 97 6.95 3.27 -3.76
CA GLY A 97 7.74 3.09 -4.96
C GLY A 97 6.87 2.72 -6.18
N LEU A 98 7.53 2.57 -7.33
CA LEU A 98 6.85 2.34 -8.62
C LEU A 98 5.96 1.09 -8.63
N VAL A 99 6.47 -0.02 -8.09
CA VAL A 99 5.79 -1.31 -8.18
C VAL A 99 4.47 -1.32 -7.41
N GLN A 100 4.42 -0.67 -6.24
CA GLN A 100 3.22 -0.74 -5.39
C GLN A 100 2.24 0.40 -5.68
N THR A 101 2.73 1.54 -6.18
CA THR A 101 1.87 2.67 -6.57
C THR A 101 0.80 2.25 -7.59
N GLN A 102 1.12 1.35 -8.52
CA GLN A 102 0.16 0.83 -9.51
C GLN A 102 -1.03 0.07 -8.87
N HIS A 103 -0.88 -0.44 -7.64
CA HIS A 103 -1.89 -1.24 -6.96
C HIS A 103 -2.72 -0.45 -5.95
N LEU A 104 -2.31 0.77 -5.58
CA LEU A 104 -2.99 1.57 -4.56
C LEU A 104 -4.47 1.81 -4.87
N ALA A 105 -4.80 2.12 -6.13
CA ALA A 105 -6.19 2.28 -6.55
C ALA A 105 -7.04 1.01 -6.29
N ARG A 106 -6.47 -0.18 -6.49
CA ARG A 106 -7.14 -1.46 -6.21
C ARG A 106 -7.32 -1.67 -4.70
N TYR A 107 -6.32 -1.36 -3.89
CA TYR A 107 -6.43 -1.45 -2.43
C TYR A 107 -7.50 -0.51 -1.87
N VAL A 108 -7.54 0.74 -2.35
CA VAL A 108 -8.59 1.71 -1.97
C VAL A 108 -9.97 1.24 -2.44
N SER A 109 -10.08 0.71 -3.66
CA SER A 109 -11.34 0.14 -4.18
C SER A 109 -11.84 -1.03 -3.32
N ALA A 110 -10.94 -1.85 -2.75
CA ALA A 110 -11.31 -2.92 -1.84
C ALA A 110 -11.87 -2.40 -0.51
N ILE A 111 -11.30 -1.31 0.02
CA ILE A 111 -11.85 -0.61 1.19
C ILE A 111 -13.25 -0.12 0.89
N GLU A 112 -13.42 0.57 -0.23
CA GLU A 112 -14.71 1.10 -0.61
C GLU A 112 -15.77 0.00 -0.76
N TYR A 113 -15.42 -1.08 -1.48
CA TYR A 113 -16.32 -2.23 -1.62
C TYR A 113 -16.71 -2.82 -0.27
N ARG A 114 -15.74 -3.01 0.64
CA ARG A 114 -16.00 -3.44 2.02
C ARG A 114 -17.05 -2.55 2.69
N LEU A 115 -16.90 -1.24 2.59
CA LEU A 115 -17.82 -0.25 3.18
C LEU A 115 -19.23 -0.33 2.59
N THR A 116 -19.36 -0.56 1.26
CA THR A 116 -20.68 -0.76 0.64
C THR A 116 -21.43 -1.97 1.20
N LYS A 117 -20.71 -3.00 1.65
CA LYS A 117 -21.26 -4.24 2.20
C LYS A 117 -21.38 -4.26 3.72
N LEU A 118 -20.80 -3.26 4.38
CA LEU A 118 -20.67 -3.24 5.84
C LEU A 118 -22.03 -3.20 6.56
N ARG A 119 -23.01 -2.46 6.03
CA ARG A 119 -24.37 -2.40 6.61
C ARG A 119 -25.14 -3.71 6.46
N GLU A 120 -24.91 -4.43 5.36
CA GLU A 120 -25.60 -5.70 5.06
C GLU A 120 -25.08 -6.85 5.94
N LYS A 121 -23.77 -6.89 6.21
CA LYS A 121 -23.10 -8.04 6.86
C LYS A 121 -22.07 -7.62 7.92
N PRO A 122 -22.45 -6.87 8.97
CA PRO A 122 -21.50 -6.31 9.93
C PRO A 122 -20.76 -7.38 10.76
N GLU A 123 -21.43 -8.48 11.13
CA GLU A 123 -20.79 -9.57 11.89
C GLU A 123 -19.74 -10.30 11.06
N ARG A 124 -20.02 -10.49 9.77
CA ARG A 124 -19.07 -11.11 8.84
C ARG A 124 -17.83 -10.24 8.67
N ASP A 125 -18.02 -8.92 8.57
CA ASP A 125 -16.92 -7.97 8.51
C ASP A 125 -16.03 -8.04 9.76
N LEU A 126 -16.63 -8.03 10.96
CA LEU A 126 -15.91 -8.14 12.22
C LEU A 126 -15.09 -9.44 12.32
N GLN A 127 -15.64 -10.57 11.86
CA GLN A 127 -14.90 -11.84 11.80
C GLN A 127 -13.68 -11.77 10.89
N LEU A 128 -13.82 -11.15 9.70
CA LEU A 128 -12.70 -10.96 8.77
C LEU A 128 -11.66 -9.99 9.32
N MET A 129 -12.11 -8.90 9.94
CA MET A 129 -11.26 -7.93 10.60
C MET A 129 -10.43 -8.56 11.72
N GLY A 130 -11.01 -9.45 12.53
CA GLY A 130 -10.28 -10.18 13.58
C GLY A 130 -9.15 -11.08 13.04
N ARG A 131 -9.34 -11.68 11.87
CA ARG A 131 -8.29 -12.45 11.16
C ARG A 131 -7.14 -11.54 10.74
N ILE A 132 -7.45 -10.39 10.15
CA ILE A 132 -6.44 -9.38 9.79
C ILE A 132 -5.68 -8.88 11.02
N HIS A 133 -6.38 -8.47 12.08
CA HIS A 133 -5.75 -7.96 13.30
C HIS A 133 -4.80 -8.96 13.94
N THR A 134 -5.06 -10.26 13.79
CA THR A 134 -4.16 -11.30 14.29
C THR A 134 -2.81 -11.29 13.58
N ILE A 135 -2.80 -11.04 12.28
CA ILE A 135 -1.56 -10.93 11.49
C ILE A 135 -0.91 -9.56 11.69
N GLU A 136 -1.69 -8.49 11.79
CA GLU A 136 -1.17 -7.14 12.04
C GLU A 136 -0.45 -7.02 13.39
N ARG A 137 -0.91 -7.73 14.43
CA ARG A 137 -0.17 -7.81 15.70
C ARG A 137 1.24 -8.37 15.51
N ARG A 138 1.37 -9.44 14.72
CA ARG A 138 2.67 -10.03 14.39
C ARG A 138 3.51 -9.13 13.50
N TYR A 139 2.88 -8.45 12.55
CA TYR A 139 3.57 -7.46 11.71
C TYR A 139 4.13 -6.28 12.53
N ALA A 140 3.44 -5.86 13.59
CA ALA A 140 3.90 -4.79 14.46
C ALA A 140 5.23 -5.13 15.17
N GLU A 141 5.51 -6.40 15.42
CA GLU A 141 6.78 -6.87 16.03
C GLU A 141 7.98 -6.66 15.09
N VAL A 142 7.75 -6.68 13.77
CA VAL A 142 8.80 -6.56 12.76
C VAL A 142 8.82 -5.21 12.04
N LEU A 143 7.88 -4.31 12.33
CA LEU A 143 7.67 -3.06 11.58
C LEU A 143 8.93 -2.18 11.45
N ARG A 144 9.85 -2.25 12.42
CA ARG A 144 11.10 -1.45 12.43
C ARG A 144 12.22 -2.06 11.60
N LEU A 145 12.02 -3.27 11.07
CA LEU A 145 13.00 -4.00 10.26
C LEU A 145 12.82 -3.63 8.78
N PRO A 146 13.89 -3.34 8.02
CA PRO A 146 13.80 -3.07 6.58
C PRO A 146 13.10 -4.18 5.80
N GLU A 147 13.26 -5.43 6.24
CA GLU A 147 12.68 -6.64 5.64
C GLU A 147 11.15 -6.72 5.79
N ALA A 148 10.53 -5.83 6.57
CA ALA A 148 9.08 -5.79 6.77
C ALA A 148 8.31 -5.14 5.61
N ALA A 149 8.97 -4.43 4.71
CA ALA A 149 8.31 -3.74 3.60
C ALA A 149 7.48 -4.70 2.70
N PRO A 150 7.97 -5.88 2.28
CA PRO A 150 7.15 -6.84 1.53
C PRO A 150 5.91 -7.34 2.29
N ALA A 151 6.04 -7.59 3.61
CA ALA A 151 4.95 -8.05 4.45
C ALA A 151 3.80 -7.03 4.53
N ARG A 152 4.12 -5.73 4.50
CA ARG A 152 3.11 -4.64 4.43
C ARG A 152 2.18 -4.81 3.23
N TRP A 153 2.73 -5.15 2.07
CA TRP A 153 1.96 -5.27 0.82
C TRP A 153 1.19 -6.57 0.76
N LEU A 154 1.77 -7.67 1.24
CA LEU A 154 1.05 -8.93 1.42
C LEU A 154 -0.18 -8.79 2.36
N LEU A 155 -0.10 -7.93 3.38
CA LEU A 155 -1.26 -7.58 4.21
C LEU A 155 -2.36 -6.88 3.41
N GLN A 156 -2.01 -5.99 2.48
CA GLN A 156 -3.00 -5.35 1.60
C GLN A 156 -3.63 -6.36 0.64
N GLU A 157 -2.83 -7.27 0.06
CA GLU A 157 -3.36 -8.36 -0.76
C GLU A 157 -4.31 -9.26 0.02
N LEU A 158 -3.97 -9.60 1.27
CA LEU A 158 -4.85 -10.37 2.13
C LEU A 158 -6.16 -9.63 2.43
N ARG A 159 -6.11 -8.32 2.67
CA ARG A 159 -7.32 -7.51 2.84
C ARG A 159 -8.18 -7.55 1.57
N VAL A 160 -7.60 -7.45 0.37
CA VAL A 160 -8.35 -7.61 -0.89
C VAL A 160 -8.99 -9.00 -0.99
N SER A 161 -8.25 -10.08 -0.69
CA SER A 161 -8.76 -11.45 -0.80
C SER A 161 -9.86 -11.79 0.21
N LEU A 162 -9.89 -11.12 1.37
CA LEU A 162 -10.93 -11.31 2.37
C LEU A 162 -12.17 -10.47 2.09
N PHE A 163 -12.00 -9.20 1.73
CA PHE A 163 -13.12 -8.25 1.64
C PHE A 163 -13.65 -8.05 0.22
N ALA A 164 -12.83 -8.22 -0.83
CA ALA A 164 -13.17 -7.82 -2.19
C ALA A 164 -12.58 -8.78 -3.25
N GLN A 165 -12.88 -10.08 -3.14
CA GLN A 165 -12.32 -11.14 -3.99
C GLN A 165 -12.42 -10.88 -5.50
N HIS A 166 -13.51 -10.27 -5.95
CA HIS A 166 -13.76 -9.96 -7.37
C HIS A 166 -12.73 -8.97 -7.97
N LEU A 167 -11.99 -8.22 -7.15
CA LEU A 167 -10.93 -7.32 -7.62
C LEU A 167 -9.61 -8.05 -7.92
N GLY A 168 -9.46 -9.31 -7.49
CA GLY A 168 -8.24 -10.08 -7.66
C GLY A 168 -7.05 -9.60 -6.82
N THR A 169 -6.01 -10.43 -6.76
CA THR A 169 -4.75 -10.17 -6.05
C THR A 169 -3.58 -10.11 -7.03
N ALA A 170 -2.55 -9.29 -6.77
CA ALA A 170 -1.38 -9.23 -7.66
C ALA A 170 -0.52 -10.51 -7.55
N GLU A 171 -0.60 -11.18 -6.40
CA GLU A 171 0.04 -12.47 -6.15
C GLU A 171 -0.85 -13.35 -5.26
N PRO A 172 -0.73 -14.69 -5.33
CA PRO A 172 -1.47 -15.58 -4.45
C PRO A 172 -1.20 -15.28 -2.98
N VAL A 173 -2.25 -15.07 -2.20
CA VAL A 173 -2.14 -14.68 -0.78
C VAL A 173 -3.08 -15.48 0.11
N SER A 174 -2.63 -15.77 1.32
CA SER A 174 -3.42 -16.38 2.39
C SER A 174 -2.87 -15.94 3.74
N GLU A 175 -3.64 -16.10 4.81
CA GLU A 175 -3.16 -15.84 6.17
C GLU A 175 -1.87 -16.62 6.48
N HIS A 176 -1.81 -17.88 6.05
CA HIS A 176 -0.63 -18.71 6.20
C HIS A 176 0.58 -18.15 5.44
N ARG A 177 0.41 -17.65 4.21
CA ARG A 177 1.50 -17.04 3.44
C ARG A 177 2.04 -15.80 4.13
N VAL A 178 1.16 -14.90 4.61
CA VAL A 178 1.62 -13.68 5.32
C VAL A 178 2.31 -14.07 6.63
N ALA A 179 1.75 -15.01 7.38
CA ALA A 179 2.34 -15.53 8.61
C ALA A 179 3.72 -16.17 8.39
N ALA A 180 3.92 -16.88 7.28
CA ALA A 180 5.19 -17.47 6.91
C ALA A 180 6.23 -16.41 6.55
N GLU A 181 5.83 -15.36 5.83
CA GLU A 181 6.73 -14.24 5.54
C GLU A 181 7.14 -13.50 6.82
N LEU A 182 6.21 -13.27 7.74
CA LEU A 182 6.52 -12.69 9.06
C LEU A 182 7.47 -13.58 9.87
N ASN A 183 7.27 -14.91 9.87
CA ASN A 183 8.19 -15.86 10.52
C ASN A 183 9.60 -15.82 9.93
N ARG A 184 9.72 -15.59 8.61
CA ARG A 184 11.01 -15.47 7.93
C ARG A 184 11.77 -14.22 8.39
N ILE A 185 11.06 -13.13 8.65
CA ILE A 185 11.62 -11.86 9.12
C ILE A 185 11.98 -11.94 10.60
N SER A 186 11.08 -12.47 11.42
CA SER A 186 11.28 -12.68 12.86
C SER A 186 10.69 -14.03 13.28
N PRO A 187 11.54 -15.05 13.50
CA PRO A 187 11.09 -16.35 13.99
C PRO A 187 10.41 -16.22 15.37
N PRO A 188 9.37 -17.02 15.66
CA PRO A 188 8.80 -17.05 17.00
C PRO A 188 9.86 -17.55 18.00
N THR A 189 9.89 -16.92 19.18
CA THR A 189 10.74 -17.34 20.31
C THR A 189 10.21 -18.61 20.96
#